data_AF-A0A434S4J9-F1
#
_entry.id   AF-A0A434S4J9-F1
#
_cell.length_a   1.000
_cell.length_b   1.000
_cell.length_c   1.000
_cell.angle_alpha   90.00
_cell.angle_beta   90.00
_cell.angle_gamma   90.00
#
_symmetry.space_group_name_H-M   'P 1'
#
loop_
_entity.id
_entity.type
_entity.pdbx_description
1 polymer ?
#
loop_
_entity_poly.entity_id
_entity_poly.type
_entity_poly.pdbx_seq_one_letter_code
_entity_poly.pdbx_strand_id
1 'polypeptide(L)' 'MKGNIGERRAKLADDIRRQVGTEATKRLLRTLPAFRLEKEVPKQFTDLLDRLDGAETDKADGQRQH' A
#
# COMPACT_ATOMS: atom_id res chain seq x y z
N MET A 1 6.03 23.48 14.07
CA MET A 1 6.23 22.27 14.90
C MET A 1 6.66 21.12 13.99
N LYS A 2 7.97 20.90 13.84
CA LYS A 2 8.53 19.90 12.90
C LYS A 2 9.43 18.97 13.71
N GLY A 3 8.82 18.10 14.49
CA GLY A 3 9.51 17.15 15.35
C GLY A 3 8.58 15.98 15.64
N ASN A 4 9.10 14.76 15.54
CA ASN A 4 8.43 13.50 15.87
C ASN A 4 7.51 12.86 14.79
N ILE A 5 7.63 13.17 13.50
CA ILE A 5 6.95 12.35 12.47
C ILE A 5 7.65 10.99 12.31
N GLY A 6 8.98 10.98 12.31
CA GLY A 6 9.78 9.76 12.16
C GLY A 6 9.63 8.79 13.34
N GLU A 7 9.70 9.29 14.57
CA GLU A 7 9.57 8.47 15.78
C GLU A 7 8.13 7.96 15.98
N ARG A 8 7.10 8.76 15.70
CA ARG A 8 5.70 8.27 15.63
C ARG A 8 5.51 7.16 14.60
N ARG A 9 6.13 7.27 13.42
CA ARG A 9 6.07 6.22 12.38
C ARG A 9 6.80 4.95 12.82
N ALA A 10 7.96 5.07 13.47
CA ALA A 10 8.70 3.94 14.00
C ALA A 10 7.89 3.19 15.08
N LYS A 11 7.31 3.93 16.02
CA LYS A 11 6.44 3.36 17.06
C LYS A 11 5.20 2.69 16.48
N LEU A 12 4.57 3.30 15.49
CA LEU A 12 3.44 2.71 14.78
C LEU A 12 3.83 1.42 14.05
N ALA A 13 4.98 1.40 13.38
CA ALA A 13 5.48 0.19 12.72
C ALA A 13 5.69 -0.96 13.71
N ASP A 14 6.23 -0.67 14.90
CA ASP A 14 6.43 -1.69 15.94
C ASP A 14 5.11 -2.15 16.56
N ASP A 15 4.14 -1.25 16.75
CA ASP A 15 2.79 -1.60 17.20
C ASP A 15 2.08 -2.52 16.19
N ILE A 16 2.20 -2.22 14.89
CA ILE A 16 1.66 -3.06 13.81
C ILE A 16 2.33 -4.43 13.82
N ARG A 17 3.66 -4.50 13.88
CA ARG A 17 4.39 -5.78 13.96
C ARG A 17 3.94 -6.62 15.16
N ARG A 18 3.76 -5.98 16.32
CA ARG A 18 3.25 -6.64 17.53
C ARG A 18 1.85 -7.21 17.32
N GLN A 19 0.93 -6.44 16.73
CA GLN A 19 -0.44 -6.88 16.47
C GLN A 19 -0.51 -8.02 15.45
N VAL A 20 0.31 -7.94 14.38
CA VAL A 20 0.41 -9.01 13.37
C VAL A 20 0.97 -10.30 13.97
N GLY A 21 1.90 -10.19 14.92
CA GLY A 21 2.48 -11.33 15.63
C GLY A 21 1.59 -11.99 16.69
N THR A 22 0.41 -11.45 16.99
CA THR A 22 -0.49 -12.04 17.99
C THR A 22 -1.08 -13.36 17.52
N GLU A 23 -1.39 -14.26 18.46
CA GLU A 23 -2.03 -15.54 18.14
C GLU A 23 -3.41 -15.38 17.53
N ALA A 24 -4.14 -14.31 17.87
CA ALA A 24 -5.41 -13.98 17.23
C ALA A 24 -5.23 -13.72 15.73
N THR A 25 -4.27 -12.87 15.35
CA THR A 25 -3.96 -12.58 13.94
C THR A 25 -3.41 -13.81 13.22
N LYS A 26 -2.54 -14.60 13.86
CA LYS A 26 -2.03 -15.84 13.26
C LYS A 26 -3.14 -16.87 12.99
N ARG A 27 -4.09 -17.02 13.91
CA ARG A 27 -5.25 -17.91 13.71
C ARG A 27 -6.11 -17.43 12.55
N LEU A 28 -6.38 -16.13 12.48
CA LEU A 28 -7.08 -15.53 11.34
C LEU A 28 -6.35 -15.83 10.01
N LEU A 29 -5.05 -15.55 9.93
CA LEU A 29 -4.25 -15.82 8.73
C LEU A 29 -4.24 -17.31 8.32
N ARG A 30 -4.29 -18.24 9.28
CA ARG A 30 -4.39 -19.68 9.00
C ARG A 30 -5.76 -20.12 8.49
N THR A 31 -6.83 -19.38 8.82
CA THR A 31 -8.18 -19.63 8.30
C THR A 31 -8.43 -18.98 6.95
N LEU A 32 -7.62 -17.99 6.58
CA LEU A 32 -7.72 -17.38 5.27
C LEU A 32 -7.29 -18.40 4.21
N PRO A 33 -8.00 -18.46 3.06
CA PRO A 33 -7.56 -19.29 1.95
C PRO A 33 -6.11 -18.95 1.66
N ALA A 34 -5.27 -19.95 1.40
CA ALA A 34 -3.85 -19.75 1.14
C ALA A 34 -3.72 -18.59 0.14
N PHE A 35 -3.24 -17.44 0.60
CA PHE A 35 -2.94 -16.30 -0.26
C PHE A 35 -1.81 -16.79 -1.15
N ARG A 36 -2.17 -17.43 -2.26
CA ARG A 36 -1.23 -17.70 -3.33
C ARG A 36 -0.79 -16.32 -3.79
N LEU A 37 0.51 -16.07 -3.69
CA LEU A 37 1.12 -14.94 -4.34
C LEU A 37 0.82 -15.12 -5.84
N GLU A 38 -0.20 -14.42 -6.32
CA GLU A 38 -0.49 -14.29 -7.74
C GLU A 38 0.75 -13.62 -8.34
N LYS A 39 1.54 -14.40 -9.09
CA LYS A 39 2.82 -13.92 -9.65
C LYS A 39 2.61 -12.82 -10.68
N GLU A 40 1.41 -12.77 -11.25
CA GLU A 40 0.99 -11.81 -12.25
C GLU A 40 0.03 -10.82 -11.61
N VAL A 41 0.19 -9.53 -11.91
CA VAL A 41 -0.72 -8.50 -11.46
C VAL A 41 -2.07 -8.71 -12.17
N PRO A 42 -3.20 -8.83 -11.44
CA PRO A 42 -4.51 -8.87 -12.04
C PRO A 42 -4.72 -7.69 -13.00
N LYS A 43 -5.25 -7.96 -14.20
CA LYS A 43 -5.48 -6.94 -15.25
C LYS A 43 -6.19 -5.69 -14.74
N GLN A 44 -7.14 -5.88 -13.83
CA GLN A 44 -7.89 -4.80 -13.19
C GLN A 44 -6.98 -3.77 -12.50
N PHE A 45 -5.90 -4.21 -11.87
CA PHE A 45 -4.95 -3.32 -11.23
C PHE A 45 -4.02 -2.66 -12.25
N THR A 46 -3.61 -3.37 -13.29
CA THR A 46 -2.86 -2.78 -14.41
C THR A 46 -3.65 -1.67 -15.09
N ASP A 47 -4.92 -1.93 -15.42
CA ASP A 47 -5.81 -0.94 -16.04
C ASP A 47 -5.99 0.31 -15.17
N LEU A 48 -6.01 0.14 -13.84
CA LEU A 48 -6.10 1.26 -12.89
C LEU A 48 -4.80 2.07 -12.83
N LEU A 49 -3.64 1.40 -12.89
CA LEU A 49 -2.33 2.06 -12.93
C LEU A 49 -2.14 2.81 -14.25
N ASP A 50 -2.50 2.20 -15.38
CA ASP A 50 -2.44 2.84 -16.70
C ASP A 50 -3.31 4.11 -16.74
N ARG A 51 -4.49 4.06 -16.11
CA ARG A 51 -5.37 5.22 -15.97
C ARG A 51 -4.77 6.30 -15.06
N LEU A 52 -4.06 5.91 -14.00
CA LEU A 52 -3.39 6.85 -13.11
C LEU A 52 -2.23 7.55 -13.85
N ASP A 53 -1.41 6.79 -14.57
CA ASP A 53 -0.30 7.30 -15.36
C ASP A 53 -0.78 8.25 -16.47
N GLY A 54 -1.89 7.92 -17.14
CA GLY A 54 -2.53 8.82 -18.10
C GLY A 54 -2.97 10.13 -17.46
N ALA A 55 -3.64 10.07 -16.30
CA ALA A 55 -4.12 11.27 -15.59
C ALA A 55 -2.98 12.14 -15.02
N GLU A 56 -1.85 11.53 -14.63
CA GLU A 56 -0.65 12.26 -14.20
C GLU A 56 0.06 12.93 -15.39
N THR A 57 0.14 12.25 -16.52
CA THR A 57 0.73 12.80 -17.76
C THR A 57 -0.10 13.96 -18.29
N ASP A 58 -1.43 13.82 -18.36
CA ASP A 58 -2.34 14.88 -18.81
C ASP A 58 -2.26 16.13 -17.92
N LYS A 59 -2.11 15.94 -16.59
CA LYS A 59 -1.88 17.05 -15.65
C LYS A 59 -0.51 17.71 -15.84
N ALA A 60 0.53 16.92 -16.10
CA ALA A 60 1.87 17.42 -16.33
C ALA A 60 1.97 18.21 -17.64
N ASP A 61 1.24 17.79 -18.69
CA ASP A 61 1.21 18.48 -19.97
C ASP A 61 0.35 19.75 -19.94
N GLY A 62 -0.73 19.77 -19.14
CA GLY A 62 -1.50 21.00 -18.86
C GLY A 62 -0.72 22.05 -18.07
N GLN A 63 0.29 21.67 -17.27
CA GLN A 63 1.15 22.61 -16.53
C GLN A 63 2.34 23.15 -17.34
N ARG A 64 2.72 22.49 -18.44
CA ARG A 64 3.82 22.95 -19.32
C ARG A 64 3.36 23.95 -20.38
N GLN A 65 2.05 24.09 -20.58
CA GLN A 65 1.44 25.00 -21.56
C GLN A 65 0.94 26.33 -20.95
N HIS A 66 1.34 26.64 -19.71
CA HIS A 66 1.07 27.93 -19.06
C HIS A 66 2.37 28.68 -18.71
#